data_AF-A0A838P6U2-F1
#
_entry.id   AF-A0A838P6U2-F1
#
_cell.length_a   1.000
_cell.length_b   1.000
_cell.length_c   1.000
_cell.angle_alpha   90.00
_cell.angle_beta   90.00
_cell.angle_gamma   90.00
#
_symmetry.space_group_name_H-M   'P 1'
#
loop_
_entity.id
_entity.type
_entity.pdbx_description
1 polymer ?
#
loop_
_entity_poly.entity_id
_entity_poly.type
_entity_poly.pdbx_seq_one_letter_code
_entity_poly.pdbx_strand_id
1 'polypeptide(L)'
;MLNKSPSSIVFLLLACVTSLGQASYKGLTPGQSTRADVERVLGQPVKDVSKTLVEYESPEDAPRLYVQYRDESPAAIVQRIELTCFTDRSDSRLAYDRCTSALNPEQLQGVLADVESRTPKQQGLVIVRYFGAPRFIVWTDIAKGTGAEDRLAFYSKGFYESVVPRGGCTGTILGTSQTERGRMTVVKVGDSGIQGTYSKNNGSFSLKQVSGGYMGEWKDHTGSGTMALMLYDNSFTASLSRGAAAPVSSKQSPARSKVGSEIEKILKSGTGAAVGAIITEPSEPSLSRITGLPPGEPLTGKCVP
;
A
#
# COMPACT_ATOMS: atom_id res chain seq x y z
N MET A 1 56.41 -27.65 -5.36
CA MET A 1 55.02 -28.18 -5.31
C MET A 1 54.12 -27.06 -4.80
N LEU A 2 53.40 -26.36 -5.68
CA LEU A 2 52.48 -25.28 -5.31
C LEU A 2 51.08 -25.86 -5.04
N ASN A 3 50.60 -25.75 -3.80
CA ASN A 3 49.24 -26.16 -3.40
C ASN A 3 48.18 -25.26 -4.07
N LYS A 4 47.47 -25.79 -5.07
CA LYS A 4 46.50 -25.09 -5.91
C LYS A 4 45.06 -25.05 -5.37
N SER A 5 44.80 -25.34 -4.08
CA SER A 5 43.42 -25.57 -3.61
C SER A 5 42.84 -24.66 -2.50
N PRO A 6 43.12 -23.34 -2.40
CA PRO A 6 42.33 -22.45 -1.54
C PRO A 6 41.17 -21.72 -2.27
N SER A 7 41.14 -21.68 -3.62
CA SER A 7 40.18 -20.82 -4.34
C SER A 7 38.75 -21.39 -4.41
N SER A 8 38.58 -22.72 -4.46
CA SER A 8 37.25 -23.34 -4.60
C SER A 8 36.37 -23.21 -3.35
N ILE A 9 36.97 -23.13 -2.16
CA ILE A 9 36.23 -22.99 -0.89
C ILE A 9 35.60 -21.61 -0.77
N VAL A 10 36.26 -20.57 -1.29
CA VAL A 10 35.75 -19.18 -1.25
C VAL A 10 34.52 -19.01 -2.15
N PHE A 11 34.50 -19.63 -3.33
CA PHE A 11 33.33 -19.58 -4.22
C PHE A 11 32.13 -20.36 -3.68
N LEU A 12 32.37 -21.50 -2.99
CA LEU A 12 31.30 -22.26 -2.34
C LEU A 12 30.69 -21.48 -1.16
N LEU A 13 31.54 -20.80 -0.37
CA LEU A 13 31.07 -19.95 0.74
C LEU A 13 30.33 -18.72 0.24
N LEU A 14 30.72 -18.10 -0.88
CA LEU A 14 30.00 -16.96 -1.47
C LEU A 14 28.62 -17.36 -2.04
N ALA A 15 28.47 -18.57 -2.58
CA ALA A 15 27.19 -19.05 -3.12
C ALA A 15 26.14 -19.29 -2.02
N CYS A 16 26.55 -19.57 -0.78
CA CYS A 16 25.64 -19.75 0.35
C CYS A 16 25.10 -18.43 0.93
N VAL A 17 25.67 -17.26 0.58
CA VAL A 17 25.24 -15.95 1.14
C VAL A 17 24.06 -15.34 0.37
N THR A 18 23.78 -15.80 -0.86
CA THR A 18 22.69 -15.23 -1.68
C THR A 18 21.30 -15.77 -1.39
N SER A 19 21.13 -16.65 -0.40
CA SER A 19 19.82 -16.89 0.21
C SER A 19 19.46 -15.73 1.13
N LEU A 20 19.27 -14.53 0.54
CA LEU A 20 18.73 -13.38 1.24
C LEU A 20 17.36 -13.80 1.79
N GLY A 21 17.32 -13.93 3.12
CA GLY A 21 16.24 -14.59 3.87
C GLY A 21 14.92 -13.87 3.69
N GLN A 22 14.14 -14.32 2.72
CA GLN A 22 12.74 -13.98 2.64
C GLN A 22 12.04 -14.44 3.92
N ALA A 23 11.12 -13.62 4.44
CA ALA A 23 10.40 -14.01 5.63
C ALA A 23 9.62 -15.30 5.38
N SER A 24 9.80 -16.26 6.29
CA SER A 24 9.15 -17.57 6.25
C SER A 24 8.23 -17.73 7.45
N TYR A 25 7.11 -18.41 7.26
CA TYR A 25 6.22 -18.82 8.35
C TYR A 25 6.42 -20.32 8.61
N LYS A 26 6.91 -20.71 9.80
CA LYS A 26 7.22 -22.11 10.15
C LYS A 26 8.08 -22.85 9.09
N GLY A 27 9.03 -22.13 8.48
CA GLY A 27 9.89 -22.66 7.41
C GLY A 27 9.24 -22.71 6.02
N LEU A 28 7.98 -22.29 5.88
CA LEU A 28 7.32 -22.09 4.59
C LEU A 28 7.68 -20.71 4.04
N THR A 29 8.29 -20.69 2.86
CA THR A 29 8.77 -19.48 2.20
C THR A 29 7.96 -19.24 0.92
N PRO A 30 7.08 -18.20 0.88
CA PRO A 30 6.34 -17.87 -0.32
C PRO A 30 7.25 -17.68 -1.54
N GLY A 31 6.87 -18.19 -2.70
CA GLY A 31 7.66 -18.18 -3.92
C GLY A 31 8.63 -19.36 -4.05
N GLN A 32 8.81 -20.15 -2.99
CA GLN A 32 9.66 -21.35 -3.00
C GLN A 32 8.89 -22.61 -2.56
N SER A 33 8.14 -22.53 -1.45
CA SER A 33 7.38 -23.67 -0.94
C SER A 33 6.23 -24.07 -1.87
N THR A 34 5.98 -25.37 -1.94
CA THR A 34 4.89 -25.98 -2.72
C THR A 34 3.69 -26.32 -1.83
N ARG A 35 2.55 -26.67 -2.44
CA ARG A 35 1.39 -27.23 -1.71
C ARG A 35 1.75 -28.44 -0.85
N ALA A 36 2.58 -29.37 -1.37
CA ALA A 36 3.03 -30.53 -0.61
C ALA A 36 3.85 -30.14 0.64
N ASP A 37 4.68 -29.09 0.55
CA ASP A 37 5.40 -28.57 1.72
C ASP A 37 4.45 -27.99 2.76
N VAL A 38 3.43 -27.25 2.32
CA VAL A 38 2.41 -26.67 3.19
C VAL A 38 1.65 -27.77 3.92
N GLU A 39 1.18 -28.79 3.20
CA GLU A 39 0.42 -29.90 3.80
C GLU A 39 1.28 -30.74 4.76
N ARG A 40 2.58 -30.85 4.50
CA ARG A 40 3.53 -31.50 5.41
C ARG A 40 3.72 -30.72 6.72
N VAL A 41 3.69 -29.38 6.66
CA VAL A 41 3.96 -28.51 7.82
C VAL A 41 2.68 -28.17 8.60
N LEU A 42 1.58 -27.91 7.90
CA LEU A 42 0.31 -27.45 8.47
C LEU A 42 -0.77 -28.54 8.53
N GLY A 43 -0.54 -29.71 7.93
CA GLY A 43 -1.55 -30.75 7.82
C GLY A 43 -2.51 -30.56 6.65
N GLN A 44 -3.62 -31.29 6.68
CA GLN A 44 -4.61 -31.26 5.61
C GLN A 44 -5.38 -29.94 5.59
N PRO A 45 -5.82 -29.47 4.41
CA PRO A 45 -6.62 -28.25 4.32
C PRO A 45 -7.96 -28.40 5.04
N VAL A 46 -8.40 -27.35 5.72
CA VAL A 46 -9.70 -27.27 6.38
C VAL A 46 -10.79 -27.04 5.34
N LYS A 47 -10.55 -26.11 4.42
CA LYS A 47 -11.52 -25.70 3.40
C LYS A 47 -10.87 -24.97 2.24
N ASP A 48 -11.35 -25.23 1.03
CA ASP A 48 -11.07 -24.38 -0.13
C ASP A 48 -11.94 -23.11 -0.10
N VAL A 49 -11.29 -21.95 0.03
CA VAL A 49 -11.97 -20.63 -0.01
C VAL A 49 -12.16 -20.19 -1.46
N SER A 50 -11.20 -20.51 -2.32
CA SER A 50 -11.26 -20.37 -3.78
C SER A 50 -10.32 -21.36 -4.44
N LYS A 51 -10.32 -21.43 -5.78
CA LYS A 51 -9.38 -22.23 -6.60
C LYS A 51 -7.91 -22.14 -6.16
N THR A 52 -7.47 -20.97 -5.71
CA THR A 52 -6.08 -20.73 -5.33
C THR A 52 -5.93 -20.32 -3.86
N LEU A 53 -6.99 -20.25 -3.07
CA LEU A 53 -6.93 -19.81 -1.68
C LEU A 53 -7.54 -20.89 -0.79
N VAL A 54 -6.73 -21.41 0.12
CA VAL A 54 -7.09 -22.54 0.95
C VAL A 54 -6.90 -22.16 2.42
N GLU A 55 -7.85 -22.53 3.25
CA GLU A 55 -7.81 -22.37 4.70
C GLU A 55 -7.18 -23.61 5.33
N TYR A 56 -6.22 -23.39 6.23
CA TYR A 56 -5.55 -24.43 7.01
C TYR A 56 -5.83 -24.22 8.49
N GLU A 57 -5.72 -25.29 9.26
CA GLU A 57 -5.74 -25.20 10.71
C GLU A 57 -4.49 -24.44 11.17
N SER A 58 -4.68 -23.42 12.01
CA SER A 58 -3.56 -22.70 12.57
C SER A 58 -2.95 -23.53 13.71
N PRO A 59 -1.63 -23.79 13.70
CA PRO A 59 -0.97 -24.46 14.82
C PRO A 59 -0.87 -23.57 16.07
N GLU A 60 -1.17 -22.27 15.93
CA GLU A 60 -1.17 -21.28 16.99
C GLU A 60 -2.61 -20.87 17.33
N ASP A 61 -2.80 -20.20 18.47
CA ASP A 61 -4.09 -19.58 18.86
C ASP A 61 -4.58 -18.49 17.90
N ALA A 62 -3.91 -18.29 16.76
CA ALA A 62 -4.41 -17.49 15.66
C ALA A 62 -5.67 -18.16 15.07
N PRO A 63 -6.81 -17.44 14.99
CA PRO A 63 -8.08 -18.05 14.65
C PRO A 63 -8.16 -18.59 13.23
N ARG A 64 -7.42 -18.02 12.25
CA ARG A 64 -7.46 -18.48 10.85
C ARG A 64 -6.13 -18.31 10.13
N LEU A 65 -5.79 -19.30 9.32
CA LEU A 65 -4.59 -19.34 8.47
C LEU A 65 -4.99 -19.62 7.02
N TYR A 66 -4.62 -18.72 6.12
CA TYR A 66 -4.91 -18.83 4.69
C TYR A 66 -3.61 -18.96 3.89
N VAL A 67 -3.59 -19.88 2.93
CA VAL A 67 -2.49 -20.04 1.99
C VAL A 67 -3.01 -19.82 0.58
N GLN A 68 -2.43 -18.86 -0.12
CA GLN A 68 -2.70 -18.61 -1.52
C GLN A 68 -1.62 -19.25 -2.38
N TYR A 69 -2.04 -20.04 -3.35
CA TYR A 69 -1.20 -20.67 -4.36
C TYR A 69 -1.18 -19.87 -5.66
N ARG A 70 -0.15 -20.09 -6.49
CA ARG A 70 -0.03 -19.45 -7.80
C ARG A 70 -1.10 -19.92 -8.78
N ASP A 71 -1.46 -21.19 -8.72
CA ASP A 71 -2.42 -21.86 -9.58
C ASP A 71 -3.04 -23.07 -8.85
N GLU A 72 -3.87 -23.84 -9.55
CA GLU A 72 -4.63 -24.97 -9.01
C GLU A 72 -3.80 -26.27 -8.96
N SER A 73 -2.58 -26.30 -9.53
CA SER A 73 -1.82 -27.54 -9.70
C SER A 73 -1.36 -28.14 -8.36
N PRO A 74 -1.16 -29.47 -8.29
CA PRO A 74 -0.60 -30.12 -7.09
C PRO A 74 0.82 -29.63 -6.74
N ALA A 75 1.57 -29.15 -7.74
CA ALA A 75 2.91 -28.57 -7.59
C ALA A 75 2.87 -27.04 -7.42
N ALA A 76 1.70 -26.46 -7.18
CA ALA A 76 1.55 -25.01 -7.12
C ALA A 76 2.42 -24.41 -6.02
N ILE A 77 3.11 -23.33 -6.40
CA ILE A 77 3.96 -22.56 -5.50
C ILE A 77 3.11 -21.63 -4.64
N VAL A 78 3.43 -21.55 -3.36
CA VAL A 78 2.81 -20.61 -2.42
C VAL A 78 3.11 -19.17 -2.85
N GLN A 79 2.09 -18.34 -3.01
CA GLN A 79 2.21 -16.91 -3.28
C GLN A 79 2.11 -16.06 -2.02
N ARG A 80 1.25 -16.47 -1.08
CA ARG A 80 0.96 -15.72 0.15
C ARG A 80 0.55 -16.66 1.27
N ILE A 81 1.00 -16.38 2.48
CA ILE A 81 0.52 -17.00 3.72
C ILE A 81 -0.03 -15.85 4.58
N GLU A 82 -1.28 -15.93 5.02
CA GLU A 82 -1.97 -14.88 5.78
C GLU A 82 -2.57 -15.44 7.06
N LEU A 83 -2.15 -14.89 8.20
CA LEU A 83 -2.75 -15.12 9.51
C LEU A 83 -3.77 -14.02 9.79
N THR A 84 -4.92 -14.40 10.34
CA THR A 84 -5.92 -13.45 10.84
C THR A 84 -6.07 -13.65 12.34
N CYS A 85 -5.92 -12.57 13.11
CA CYS A 85 -6.13 -12.53 14.55
C CYS A 85 -7.29 -11.61 14.90
N PHE A 86 -8.26 -12.12 15.65
CA PHE A 86 -9.38 -11.34 16.14
C PHE A 86 -9.15 -10.93 17.59
N THR A 87 -9.50 -9.70 17.91
CA THR A 87 -9.45 -9.13 19.26
C THR A 87 -10.82 -8.58 19.61
N ASP A 88 -11.29 -8.91 20.81
CA ASP A 88 -12.27 -8.08 21.48
C ASP A 88 -11.55 -6.84 22.01
N ARG A 89 -12.23 -5.68 21.96
CA ARG A 89 -11.60 -4.37 22.22
C ARG A 89 -11.04 -4.22 23.64
N SER A 90 -11.50 -5.06 24.58
CA SER A 90 -10.96 -5.11 25.94
C SER A 90 -9.51 -5.59 26.02
N ASP A 91 -9.00 -6.29 24.99
CA ASP A 91 -7.65 -6.85 25.04
C ASP A 91 -6.89 -6.81 23.69
N SER A 92 -6.83 -5.61 23.12
CA SER A 92 -6.07 -5.36 21.87
C SER A 92 -4.59 -5.77 21.94
N ARG A 93 -4.00 -5.78 23.14
CA ARG A 93 -2.59 -6.15 23.33
C ARG A 93 -2.37 -7.65 23.18
N LEU A 94 -3.25 -8.48 23.75
CA LEU A 94 -3.13 -9.93 23.60
C LEU A 94 -3.24 -10.40 22.15
N ALA A 95 -4.09 -9.78 21.34
CA ALA A 95 -4.21 -10.19 19.94
C ALA A 95 -3.02 -9.76 19.09
N TYR A 96 -2.46 -8.58 19.36
CA TYR A 96 -1.19 -8.17 18.77
C TYR A 96 -0.09 -9.19 19.12
N ASP A 97 -0.01 -9.60 20.39
CA ASP A 97 0.97 -10.59 20.85
C ASP A 97 0.77 -11.96 20.16
N ARG A 98 -0.48 -12.40 19.96
CA ARG A 98 -0.79 -13.63 19.21
C ARG A 98 -0.44 -13.56 17.72
N CYS A 99 -0.64 -12.40 17.08
CA CYS A 99 -0.29 -12.25 15.67
C CYS A 99 1.22 -12.07 15.49
N THR A 100 1.89 -11.44 16.46
CA THR A 100 3.35 -11.27 16.44
C THR A 100 4.12 -12.49 16.90
N SER A 101 3.54 -13.41 17.68
CA SER A 101 4.23 -14.67 18.05
C SER A 101 4.62 -15.52 16.83
N ALA A 102 3.86 -15.38 15.74
CA ALA A 102 4.17 -16.00 14.45
C ALA A 102 5.43 -15.41 13.78
N LEU A 103 5.87 -14.22 14.20
CA LEU A 103 7.07 -13.54 13.70
C LEU A 103 8.25 -13.83 14.62
N ASN A 104 9.42 -14.08 14.04
CA ASN A 104 10.64 -13.95 14.82
C ASN A 104 10.77 -12.46 15.21
N PRO A 105 11.01 -12.11 16.49
CA PRO A 105 11.23 -10.73 16.91
C PRO A 105 12.17 -9.95 15.99
N GLU A 106 13.22 -10.58 15.47
CA GLU A 106 14.19 -9.98 14.53
C GLU A 106 13.56 -9.52 13.20
N GLN A 107 12.42 -10.09 12.80
CA GLN A 107 11.70 -9.72 11.59
C GLN A 107 10.94 -8.39 11.74
N LEU A 108 10.60 -7.94 12.95
CA LEU A 108 9.90 -6.66 13.16
C LEU A 108 10.68 -5.66 14.00
N GLN A 109 11.66 -6.10 14.79
CA GLN A 109 12.30 -5.23 15.76
C GLN A 109 13.06 -4.08 15.07
N GLY A 110 12.72 -2.86 15.47
CA GLY A 110 13.40 -1.63 15.04
C GLY A 110 13.11 -1.18 13.60
N VAL A 111 12.17 -1.81 12.88
CA VAL A 111 11.89 -1.43 11.49
C VAL A 111 10.55 -0.75 11.33
N LEU A 112 10.63 0.52 10.94
CA LEU A 112 9.48 1.27 10.43
C LEU A 112 8.99 0.61 9.14
N ALA A 113 7.67 0.56 8.96
CA ALA A 113 7.10 0.14 7.69
C ALA A 113 7.62 1.04 6.56
N ASP A 114 7.96 0.46 5.40
CA ASP A 114 8.40 1.22 4.24
C ASP A 114 7.28 2.10 3.69
N VAL A 115 6.05 1.58 3.79
CA VAL A 115 4.82 2.27 3.41
C VAL A 115 3.74 1.97 4.44
N GLU A 116 3.03 3.00 4.91
CA GLU A 116 1.82 2.85 5.73
C GLU A 116 0.63 3.50 5.03
N SER A 117 -0.50 2.81 4.92
CA SER A 117 -1.73 3.33 4.33
C SER A 117 -2.84 3.37 5.35
N ARG A 118 -3.51 4.51 5.49
CA ARG A 118 -4.67 4.66 6.37
C ARG A 118 -5.91 4.91 5.55
N THR A 119 -6.88 4.00 5.64
CA THR A 119 -8.16 4.10 4.92
C THR A 119 -9.31 4.10 5.92
N PRO A 120 -10.00 5.23 6.07
CA PRO A 120 -11.24 5.30 6.84
C PRO A 120 -12.33 4.52 6.10
N LYS A 121 -13.00 3.61 6.80
CA LYS A 121 -14.18 2.89 6.29
C LYS A 121 -15.36 3.16 7.20
N GLN A 122 -16.58 2.94 6.70
CA GLN A 122 -17.81 3.05 7.49
C GLN A 122 -17.78 2.20 8.77
N GLN A 123 -17.00 1.11 8.77
CA GLN A 123 -16.89 0.15 9.87
C GLN A 123 -15.68 0.40 10.80
N GLY A 124 -14.84 1.40 10.49
CA GLY A 124 -13.66 1.77 11.26
C GLY A 124 -12.44 2.07 10.40
N LEU A 125 -11.29 2.22 11.05
CA LEU A 125 -10.02 2.55 10.40
C LEU A 125 -9.30 1.28 9.95
N VAL A 126 -8.83 1.27 8.70
CA VAL A 126 -7.92 0.24 8.19
C VAL A 126 -6.53 0.84 8.05
N ILE A 127 -5.55 0.25 8.71
CA ILE A 127 -4.13 0.62 8.59
C ILE A 127 -3.39 -0.53 7.93
N VAL A 128 -2.67 -0.27 6.84
CA VAL A 128 -1.89 -1.28 6.12
C VAL A 128 -0.42 -0.88 6.13
N ARG A 129 0.45 -1.71 6.68
CA ARG A 129 1.91 -1.49 6.73
C ARG A 129 2.59 -2.50 5.82
N TYR A 130 3.41 -2.00 4.92
CA TYR A 130 4.17 -2.80 3.96
C TYR A 130 5.64 -2.81 4.39
N PHE A 131 6.22 -4.00 4.46
CA PHE A 131 7.63 -4.23 4.77
C PHE A 131 8.27 -4.96 3.58
N GLY A 132 9.10 -4.24 2.85
CA GLY A 132 9.75 -4.66 1.61
C GLY A 132 10.88 -5.64 1.85
N ALA A 133 11.85 -5.65 0.95
CA ALA A 133 12.98 -6.57 1.03
C ALA A 133 13.78 -6.41 2.34
N PRO A 134 14.28 -7.50 2.94
CA PRO A 134 14.14 -8.88 2.47
C PRO A 134 12.81 -9.55 2.88
N ARG A 135 11.93 -8.87 3.63
CA ARG A 135 10.83 -9.52 4.37
C ARG A 135 9.60 -9.79 3.52
N PHE A 136 9.18 -8.84 2.69
CA PHE A 136 7.96 -8.93 1.88
C PHE A 136 6.70 -9.27 2.72
N ILE A 137 6.52 -8.54 3.82
CA ILE A 137 5.41 -8.70 4.77
C ILE A 137 4.41 -7.56 4.58
N VAL A 138 3.11 -7.86 4.74
CA VAL A 138 2.06 -6.86 4.91
C VAL A 138 1.34 -7.10 6.22
N TRP A 139 1.25 -6.07 7.05
CA TRP A 139 0.47 -6.05 8.27
C TRP A 139 -0.76 -5.18 8.06
N THR A 140 -1.95 -5.65 8.41
CA THR A 140 -3.20 -4.90 8.31
C THR A 140 -3.89 -4.84 9.67
N ASP A 141 -4.05 -3.65 10.25
CA ASP A 141 -4.95 -3.42 11.38
C ASP A 141 -6.33 -3.02 10.85
N ILE A 142 -7.38 -3.67 11.32
CA ILE A 142 -8.78 -3.33 10.98
C ILE A 142 -9.52 -3.07 12.29
N ALA A 143 -9.71 -1.80 12.63
CA ALA A 143 -10.60 -1.44 13.73
C ALA A 143 -12.06 -1.68 13.30
N LYS A 144 -12.83 -2.42 14.11
CA LYS A 144 -14.24 -2.74 13.85
C LYS A 144 -15.08 -2.43 15.08
N GLY A 145 -15.72 -1.26 15.18
CA GLY A 145 -16.71 -0.97 16.24
C GLY A 145 -16.31 -1.42 17.67
N THR A 146 -16.70 -2.64 18.07
CA THR A 146 -16.42 -3.27 19.37
C THR A 146 -15.18 -4.19 19.43
N GLY A 147 -14.40 -4.32 18.36
CA GLY A 147 -13.22 -5.19 18.27
C GLY A 147 -12.21 -4.71 17.25
N ALA A 148 -11.17 -5.51 17.05
CA ALA A 148 -10.17 -5.32 16.02
C ALA A 148 -9.85 -6.66 15.33
N GLU A 149 -9.36 -6.56 14.10
CA GLU A 149 -8.83 -7.69 13.35
C GLU A 149 -7.46 -7.29 12.81
N ASP A 150 -6.44 -8.04 13.20
CA ASP A 150 -5.10 -7.90 12.68
C ASP A 150 -4.84 -9.00 11.67
N ARG A 151 -4.21 -8.64 10.54
CA ARG A 151 -3.79 -9.61 9.53
C ARG A 151 -2.31 -9.47 9.28
N LEU A 152 -1.62 -10.59 9.34
CA LEU A 152 -0.22 -10.69 9.02
C LEU A 152 -0.05 -11.58 7.80
N ALA A 153 0.49 -11.02 6.72
CA ALA A 153 0.66 -11.75 5.48
C ALA A 153 2.11 -11.72 4.97
N PHE A 154 2.64 -12.90 4.66
CA PHE A 154 3.94 -13.14 4.05
C PHE A 154 3.74 -13.34 2.55
N TYR A 155 4.44 -12.59 1.71
CA TYR A 155 4.27 -12.62 0.25
C TYR A 155 5.51 -13.15 -0.45
N SER A 156 5.32 -13.80 -1.59
CA SER A 156 6.41 -14.01 -2.55
C SER A 156 6.86 -12.64 -3.07
N LYS A 157 8.14 -12.47 -3.40
CA LYS A 157 8.66 -11.20 -3.94
C LYS A 157 7.80 -10.66 -5.08
N GLY A 158 7.54 -11.48 -6.10
CA GLY A 158 6.77 -11.05 -7.28
C GLY A 158 5.33 -10.66 -6.95
N PHE A 159 4.69 -11.38 -6.02
CA PHE A 159 3.33 -11.05 -5.61
C PHE A 159 3.28 -9.83 -4.70
N TYR A 160 4.23 -9.70 -3.76
CA TYR A 160 4.41 -8.50 -2.95
C TYR A 160 4.56 -7.26 -3.82
N GLU A 161 5.49 -7.31 -4.78
CA GLU A 161 5.72 -6.19 -5.69
C GLU A 161 4.45 -5.83 -6.46
N SER A 162 3.55 -6.78 -6.75
CA SER A 162 2.30 -6.51 -7.45
C SER A 162 1.21 -5.84 -6.60
N VAL A 163 1.26 -6.01 -5.27
CA VAL A 163 0.26 -5.47 -4.33
C VAL A 163 0.76 -4.25 -3.57
N VAL A 164 2.07 -4.14 -3.36
CA VAL A 164 2.67 -2.97 -2.73
C VAL A 164 2.44 -1.75 -3.64
N PRO A 165 2.01 -0.62 -3.09
CA PRO A 165 1.86 0.61 -3.85
C PRO A 165 3.19 0.97 -4.56
N ARG A 166 3.22 0.84 -5.89
CA ARG A 166 4.41 1.13 -6.71
C ARG A 166 4.52 2.63 -6.98
N GLY A 167 5.68 3.23 -6.69
CA GLY A 167 5.92 4.62 -7.05
C GLY A 167 7.12 5.36 -6.47
N GLY A 168 8.04 4.71 -5.74
CA GLY A 168 9.10 5.46 -5.05
C GLY A 168 8.58 6.33 -3.90
N CYS A 169 7.33 6.11 -3.51
CA CYS A 169 6.69 6.76 -2.40
C CYS A 169 7.15 6.11 -1.09
N THR A 170 8.34 6.45 -0.62
CA THR A 170 8.68 6.29 0.80
C THR A 170 7.80 7.26 1.58
N GLY A 171 6.83 6.74 2.33
CA GLY A 171 5.90 7.60 3.08
C GLY A 171 4.54 7.01 3.44
N THR A 172 3.77 7.78 4.20
CA THR A 172 2.41 7.42 4.59
C THR A 172 1.43 7.75 3.46
N ILE A 173 0.73 6.74 2.94
CA ILE A 173 -0.42 6.92 2.05
C ILE A 173 -1.56 7.53 2.86
N LEU A 174 -1.91 8.76 2.49
CA LEU A 174 -2.92 9.57 3.16
C LEU A 174 -4.34 9.22 2.68
N GLY A 175 -4.45 8.55 1.53
CA GLY A 175 -5.71 8.03 1.03
C GLY A 175 -5.71 7.83 -0.48
N THR A 176 -6.82 7.27 -0.98
CA THR A 176 -7.12 7.18 -2.40
C THR A 176 -8.46 7.83 -2.69
N SER A 177 -8.56 8.61 -3.78
CA SER A 177 -9.83 9.19 -4.24
C SER A 177 -10.02 8.95 -5.74
N GLN A 178 -11.27 8.77 -6.16
CA GLN A 178 -11.60 8.65 -7.57
C GLN A 178 -11.77 10.06 -8.15
N THR A 179 -11.03 10.36 -9.20
CA THR A 179 -11.13 11.61 -9.96
C THR A 179 -11.49 11.31 -11.41
N GLU A 180 -11.84 12.34 -12.19
CA GLU A 180 -11.97 12.21 -13.66
C GLU A 180 -10.68 11.70 -14.32
N ARG A 181 -9.53 11.92 -13.66
CA ARG A 181 -8.19 11.45 -14.06
C ARG A 181 -7.86 10.04 -13.57
N GLY A 182 -8.82 9.34 -12.96
CA GLY A 182 -8.65 8.00 -12.40
C GLY A 182 -8.44 8.00 -10.88
N ARG A 183 -8.01 6.85 -10.35
CA ARG A 183 -7.71 6.70 -8.93
C ARG A 183 -6.45 7.50 -8.61
N MET A 184 -6.59 8.45 -7.69
CA MET A 184 -5.50 9.27 -7.17
C MET A 184 -4.94 8.60 -5.92
N THR A 185 -3.62 8.37 -5.88
CA THR A 185 -2.88 7.88 -4.70
C THR A 185 -2.05 9.02 -4.14
N VAL A 186 -2.22 9.34 -2.85
CA VAL A 186 -1.54 10.45 -2.17
C VAL A 186 -0.58 9.91 -1.13
N VAL A 187 0.69 10.33 -1.16
CA VAL A 187 1.74 9.87 -0.25
C VAL A 187 2.45 11.07 0.37
N LYS A 188 2.59 11.09 1.69
CA LYS A 188 3.41 12.07 2.40
C LYS A 188 4.90 11.76 2.20
N VAL A 189 5.69 12.73 1.72
CA VAL A 189 7.14 12.60 1.50
C VAL A 189 7.86 13.57 2.44
N GLY A 190 8.53 13.04 3.46
CA GLY A 190 9.14 13.83 4.54
C GLY A 190 8.12 14.55 5.42
N ASP A 191 8.55 15.61 6.12
CA ASP A 191 7.69 16.30 7.09
C ASP A 191 6.63 17.21 6.44
N SER A 192 6.96 17.80 5.29
CA SER A 192 6.17 18.87 4.65
C SER A 192 5.82 18.61 3.18
N GLY A 193 6.23 17.47 2.60
CA GLY A 193 5.97 17.14 1.21
C GLY A 193 4.81 16.16 1.05
N ILE A 194 4.10 16.27 -0.06
CA ILE A 194 3.20 15.24 -0.56
C ILE A 194 3.54 14.98 -2.03
N GLN A 195 3.55 13.72 -2.42
CA GLN A 195 3.58 13.30 -3.81
C GLN A 195 2.41 12.38 -4.09
N GLY A 196 2.09 12.18 -5.36
CA GLY A 196 1.07 11.23 -5.71
C GLY A 196 0.82 11.12 -7.19
N THR A 197 -0.13 10.26 -7.55
CA THR A 197 -0.36 9.86 -8.94
C THR A 197 -1.78 9.53 -9.27
N TYR A 198 -2.04 9.48 -10.56
CA TYR A 198 -3.30 9.11 -11.17
C TYR A 198 -3.16 7.83 -12.00
N SER A 199 -4.12 6.91 -11.86
CA SER A 199 -4.05 5.59 -12.51
C SER A 199 -4.35 5.57 -14.02
N LYS A 200 -5.14 6.51 -14.56
CA LYS A 200 -5.62 6.44 -15.96
C LYS A 200 -4.77 7.20 -16.97
N ASN A 201 -3.93 8.13 -16.54
CA ASN A 201 -3.28 9.10 -17.42
C ASN A 201 -1.76 9.21 -17.20
N ASN A 202 -1.16 8.29 -16.43
CA ASN A 202 0.23 8.38 -15.96
C ASN A 202 0.56 9.75 -15.34
N GLY A 203 -0.43 10.36 -14.68
CA GLY A 203 -0.24 11.65 -14.05
C GLY A 203 0.48 11.52 -12.70
N SER A 204 1.30 12.51 -12.37
CA SER A 204 1.95 12.68 -11.08
C SER A 204 1.80 14.10 -10.54
N PHE A 205 1.97 14.28 -9.24
CA PHE A 205 2.01 15.59 -8.61
C PHE A 205 3.00 15.62 -7.44
N SER A 206 3.53 16.81 -7.16
CA SER A 206 4.43 17.08 -6.04
C SER A 206 4.05 18.40 -5.38
N LEU A 207 3.64 18.33 -4.11
CA LEU A 207 3.11 19.43 -3.33
C LEU A 207 3.99 19.66 -2.09
N LYS A 208 4.11 20.92 -1.70
CA LYS A 208 4.71 21.34 -0.44
C LYS A 208 3.63 21.90 0.47
N GLN A 209 3.80 21.74 1.77
CA GLN A 209 2.92 22.29 2.77
C GLN A 209 2.91 23.82 2.68
N VAL A 210 1.72 24.39 2.71
CA VAL A 210 1.44 25.84 2.77
C VAL A 210 0.46 26.10 3.92
N SER A 211 0.23 27.38 4.27
CA SER A 211 -0.78 27.71 5.27
C SER A 211 -2.14 27.19 4.83
N GLY A 212 -2.72 26.28 5.61
CA GLY A 212 -4.02 25.66 5.36
C GLY A 212 -4.00 24.35 4.56
N GLY A 213 -2.92 23.97 3.88
CA GLY A 213 -2.93 22.76 3.06
C GLY A 213 -1.61 22.47 2.35
N TYR A 214 -1.69 21.97 1.13
CA TYR A 214 -0.54 21.67 0.28
C TYR A 214 -0.74 22.28 -1.10
N MET A 215 0.34 22.75 -1.71
CA MET A 215 0.30 23.32 -3.04
C MET A 215 1.57 22.97 -3.81
N GLY A 216 1.44 22.76 -5.11
CA GLY A 216 2.58 22.47 -5.98
C GLY A 216 2.14 22.13 -7.39
N GLU A 217 2.95 21.36 -8.09
CA GLU A 217 2.76 21.11 -9.51
C GLU A 217 2.19 19.70 -9.74
N TRP A 218 1.34 19.58 -10.75
CA TRP A 218 0.87 18.33 -11.31
C TRP A 218 1.22 18.24 -12.80
N LYS A 219 1.38 17.02 -13.30
CA LYS A 219 1.67 16.73 -14.71
C LYS A 219 1.03 15.41 -15.12
N ASP A 220 0.49 15.35 -16.32
CA ASP A 220 0.08 14.11 -16.98
C ASP A 220 0.29 14.19 -18.50
N HIS A 221 -0.23 13.23 -19.27
CA HIS A 221 -0.11 13.26 -20.74
C HIS A 221 -0.95 14.36 -21.42
N THR A 222 -1.89 14.99 -20.70
CA THR A 222 -2.76 16.06 -21.21
C THR A 222 -2.23 17.46 -20.89
N GLY A 223 -1.17 17.58 -20.07
CA GLY A 223 -0.53 18.85 -19.72
C GLY A 223 0.04 18.89 -18.30
N SER A 224 0.28 20.10 -17.81
CA SER A 224 0.76 20.36 -16.45
C SER A 224 0.10 21.62 -15.87
N GLY A 225 0.19 21.80 -14.56
CA GLY A 225 -0.27 23.02 -13.90
C GLY A 225 -0.12 22.95 -12.38
N THR A 226 -0.80 23.86 -11.69
CA THR A 226 -0.73 23.95 -10.22
C THR A 226 -1.90 23.22 -9.58
N MET A 227 -1.62 22.47 -8.51
CA MET A 227 -2.56 21.74 -7.70
C MET A 227 -2.54 22.29 -6.27
N ALA A 228 -3.71 22.48 -5.68
CA ALA A 228 -3.88 22.69 -4.25
C ALA A 228 -4.60 21.45 -3.67
N LEU A 229 -4.12 20.96 -2.53
CA LEU A 229 -4.65 19.80 -1.83
C LEU A 229 -4.89 20.16 -0.36
N MET A 230 -6.13 20.03 0.09
CA MET A 230 -6.53 20.18 1.49
C MET A 230 -6.75 18.80 2.06
N LEU A 231 -6.04 18.47 3.14
CA LEU A 231 -6.28 17.24 3.89
C LEU A 231 -7.23 17.53 5.05
N TYR A 232 -8.20 16.65 5.22
CA TYR A 232 -9.04 16.52 6.40
C TYR A 232 -8.74 15.18 7.07
N ASP A 233 -9.20 14.97 8.30
CA ASP A 233 -8.86 13.80 9.13
C ASP A 233 -8.91 12.46 8.38
N ASN A 234 -9.82 12.33 7.42
CA ASN A 234 -10.13 11.10 6.70
C ASN A 234 -10.41 11.29 5.20
N SER A 235 -10.20 12.49 4.66
CA SER A 235 -10.50 12.80 3.26
C SER A 235 -9.60 13.92 2.76
N PHE A 236 -9.65 14.20 1.47
CA PHE A 236 -8.98 15.36 0.92
C PHE A 236 -9.82 15.97 -0.20
N THR A 237 -9.61 17.27 -0.44
CA THR A 237 -10.10 17.95 -1.64
C THR A 237 -8.91 18.45 -2.44
N ALA A 238 -8.98 18.28 -3.75
CA ALA A 238 -7.97 18.74 -4.69
C ALA A 238 -8.58 19.75 -5.66
N SER A 239 -7.91 20.87 -5.87
CA SER A 239 -8.22 21.82 -6.92
C SER A 239 -7.05 21.88 -7.91
N LEU A 240 -7.36 21.78 -9.20
CA LEU A 240 -6.37 21.81 -10.27
C LEU A 240 -6.59 23.05 -11.13
N SER A 241 -5.50 23.78 -11.38
CA SER A 241 -5.46 24.83 -12.37
C SER A 241 -4.47 24.43 -13.46
N ARG A 242 -4.86 24.57 -14.73
CA ARG A 242 -3.90 24.46 -15.84
C ARG A 242 -3.10 25.76 -15.88
N GLY A 243 -1.78 25.64 -15.89
CA GLY A 243 -0.95 26.77 -16.32
C GLY A 243 -1.27 27.02 -17.79
N ALA A 244 -1.40 28.29 -18.21
CA ALA A 244 -1.28 28.59 -19.62
C ALA A 244 0.04 27.96 -20.08
N ALA A 245 -0.01 27.07 -21.07
CA ALA A 245 1.17 26.38 -21.56
C ALA A 245 2.23 27.46 -21.82
N ALA A 246 3.30 27.49 -21.01
CA ALA A 246 4.39 28.41 -21.27
C ALA A 246 4.90 28.01 -22.66
N PRO A 247 4.86 28.90 -23.67
CA PRO A 247 5.46 28.59 -24.95
C PRO A 247 6.90 28.18 -24.67
N VAL A 248 7.29 27.01 -25.16
CA VAL A 248 8.65 26.49 -25.02
C VAL A 248 9.58 27.47 -25.73
N SER A 249 10.08 28.46 -24.99
CA SER A 249 11.02 29.47 -25.46
C SER A 249 11.97 29.84 -24.33
N SER A 250 13.24 29.56 -24.58
CA SER A 250 14.38 29.91 -23.75
C SER A 250 14.49 31.43 -23.58
N LYS A 251 14.10 31.96 -22.43
CA LYS A 251 14.79 33.00 -21.64
C LYS A 251 13.87 33.52 -20.53
N GLN A 252 14.43 33.57 -19.33
CA GLN A 252 13.76 33.76 -18.06
C GLN A 252 13.58 35.25 -17.74
N SER A 253 12.40 35.63 -17.22
CA SER A 253 12.19 36.84 -16.40
C SER A 253 10.98 36.61 -15.47
N PRO A 254 10.99 37.05 -14.19
CA PRO A 254 10.03 36.58 -13.19
C PRO A 254 8.78 37.47 -13.17
N ALA A 255 7.70 37.01 -13.81
CA ALA A 255 6.36 37.55 -13.58
C ALA A 255 5.57 36.57 -12.70
N ARG A 256 5.26 36.99 -11.47
CA ARG A 256 4.45 36.24 -10.50
C ARG A 256 3.02 36.12 -11.05
N SER A 257 2.59 34.89 -11.36
CA SER A 257 1.32 34.65 -12.07
C SER A 257 0.09 34.94 -11.19
N LYS A 258 -0.94 35.53 -11.80
CA LYS A 258 -2.21 35.96 -11.18
C LYS A 258 -3.00 34.81 -10.52
N VAL A 259 -2.76 33.57 -10.96
CA VAL A 259 -3.43 32.34 -10.49
C VAL A 259 -3.08 32.03 -9.03
N GLY A 260 -1.85 32.31 -8.60
CA GLY A 260 -1.45 32.11 -7.20
C GLY A 260 -2.25 32.97 -6.22
N SER A 261 -2.70 34.16 -6.66
CA SER A 261 -3.42 35.12 -5.80
C SER A 261 -4.87 34.74 -5.50
N GLU A 262 -5.55 34.03 -6.41
CA GLU A 262 -6.93 33.55 -6.16
C GLU A 262 -6.95 32.32 -5.25
N ILE A 263 -6.00 31.39 -5.43
CA ILE A 263 -5.88 30.21 -4.58
C ILE A 263 -5.47 30.62 -3.16
N GLU A 264 -4.54 31.57 -3.02
CA GLU A 264 -4.15 32.11 -1.72
C GLU A 264 -5.31 32.84 -1.00
N LYS A 265 -6.24 33.46 -1.74
CA LYS A 265 -7.47 34.01 -1.16
C LYS A 265 -8.42 32.92 -0.65
N ILE A 266 -8.58 31.82 -1.39
CA ILE A 266 -9.40 30.67 -0.97
C ILE A 266 -8.82 30.02 0.30
N LEU A 267 -7.49 29.92 0.39
CA LEU A 267 -6.82 29.35 1.57
C LEU A 267 -6.89 30.28 2.80
N LYS A 268 -6.82 31.61 2.59
CA LYS A 268 -6.86 32.60 3.68
C LYS A 268 -8.27 32.91 4.18
N SER A 269 -9.33 32.60 3.43
CA SER A 269 -10.69 33.02 3.82
C SER A 269 -11.25 32.26 5.02
N GLY A 270 -10.67 31.12 5.44
CA GLY A 270 -10.97 30.47 6.74
C GLY A 270 -12.42 30.07 7.00
N THR A 271 -13.33 30.28 6.04
CA THR A 271 -14.75 30.00 6.16
C THR A 271 -15.00 28.53 5.89
N GLY A 272 -15.28 27.76 6.96
CA GLY A 272 -15.80 26.40 6.94
C GLY A 272 -17.23 26.31 6.41
N ALA A 273 -17.50 26.90 5.24
CA ALA A 273 -18.69 26.62 4.47
C ALA A 273 -18.29 25.73 3.30
N ALA A 274 -18.78 24.49 3.30
CA ALA A 274 -18.68 23.58 2.17
C ALA A 274 -19.44 24.19 0.97
N VAL A 275 -18.73 24.97 0.15
CA VAL A 275 -19.21 25.33 -1.18
C VAL A 275 -18.84 24.18 -2.10
N GLY A 276 -19.76 23.23 -2.23
CA GLY A 276 -19.72 22.26 -3.30
C GLY A 276 -19.88 22.98 -4.64
N ALA A 277 -18.79 23.18 -5.35
CA ALA A 277 -18.85 23.41 -6.79
C ALA A 277 -19.23 22.08 -7.44
N ILE A 278 -20.54 21.85 -7.50
CA ILE A 278 -21.16 20.77 -8.25
C ILE A 278 -21.07 21.19 -9.73
N ILE A 279 -20.26 20.49 -10.52
CA ILE A 279 -20.48 20.41 -11.96
C ILE A 279 -21.57 19.36 -12.14
N THR A 280 -22.81 19.78 -12.37
CA THR A 280 -23.93 18.90 -12.74
C THR A 280 -24.40 19.22 -14.14
N GLU A 281 -24.38 18.20 -15.00
CA GLU A 281 -25.36 18.00 -16.08
C GLU A 281 -25.95 16.58 -15.94
N PRO A 282 -27.17 16.32 -16.45
CA PRO A 282 -28.10 15.40 -15.81
C PRO A 282 -28.12 14.00 -16.41
N SER A 283 -28.20 12.97 -15.57
CA SER A 283 -28.94 11.72 -15.84
C SER A 283 -29.19 10.94 -14.54
N GLU A 284 -30.35 10.28 -14.47
CA GLU A 284 -31.04 9.69 -13.32
C GLU A 284 -30.25 8.69 -12.43
N PRO A 285 -30.64 8.52 -11.15
CA PRO A 285 -29.97 7.61 -10.23
C PRO A 285 -30.54 6.19 -10.31
N SER A 286 -29.76 5.22 -10.78
CA SER A 286 -29.98 3.81 -10.46
C SER A 286 -29.29 3.47 -9.15
N LEU A 287 -30.07 3.15 -8.11
CA LEU A 287 -29.57 2.57 -6.86
C LEU A 287 -28.85 1.25 -7.13
N SER A 288 -27.57 1.15 -6.79
CA SER A 288 -26.89 -0.14 -6.63
C SER A 288 -26.34 -0.29 -5.20
N ARG A 289 -26.83 -1.34 -4.54
CA ARG A 289 -26.42 -1.87 -3.24
C ARG A 289 -24.97 -2.36 -3.32
N ILE A 290 -24.07 -1.82 -2.49
CA ILE A 290 -22.67 -2.25 -2.45
C ILE A 290 -22.56 -3.47 -1.52
N THR A 291 -22.32 -4.65 -2.11
CA THR A 291 -21.81 -5.85 -1.43
C THR A 291 -20.29 -5.78 -1.32
N GLY A 292 -19.73 -6.48 -0.32
CA GLY A 292 -18.34 -6.38 0.11
C GLY A 292 -17.30 -6.57 -1.00
N LEU A 293 -16.18 -5.85 -0.85
CA LEU A 293 -15.00 -6.00 -1.71
C LEU A 293 -14.48 -7.45 -1.67
N PRO A 294 -14.18 -8.07 -2.82
CA PRO A 294 -13.48 -9.35 -2.84
C PRO A 294 -12.04 -9.19 -2.34
N PRO A 295 -11.45 -10.23 -1.72
CA PRO A 295 -10.05 -10.22 -1.33
C PRO A 295 -9.17 -10.24 -2.60
N GLY A 296 -8.38 -9.18 -2.82
CA GLY A 296 -7.25 -9.25 -3.75
C GLY A 296 -7.24 -8.30 -4.97
N GLU A 297 -7.94 -7.17 -4.99
CA GLU A 297 -7.67 -6.18 -6.03
C GLU A 297 -6.37 -5.40 -5.74
N PRO A 298 -5.34 -5.47 -6.60
CA PRO A 298 -4.10 -4.73 -6.42
C PRO A 298 -4.32 -3.21 -6.58
N LEU A 299 -3.64 -2.44 -5.74
CA LEU A 299 -3.58 -0.98 -5.87
C LEU A 299 -2.67 -0.62 -7.05
N THR A 300 -3.26 -0.47 -8.25
CA THR A 300 -2.52 -0.11 -9.47
C THR A 300 -2.46 1.41 -9.67
N GLY A 301 -1.55 2.06 -8.94
CA GLY A 301 -1.08 3.42 -9.25
C GLY A 301 0.40 3.38 -9.61
N LYS A 302 0.86 4.21 -10.56
CA LYS A 302 2.28 4.35 -10.92
C LYS A 302 2.77 5.73 -10.53
N CYS A 303 3.65 5.86 -9.53
CA CYS A 303 4.38 7.11 -9.27
C CYS A 303 5.71 7.19 -9.99
N VAL A 304 5.89 8.31 -10.68
CA VAL A 304 7.06 8.64 -11.49
C VAL A 304 8.07 9.31 -10.54
N PRO A 305 9.35 8.87 -10.53
CA PRO A 305 10.40 9.48 -9.71
C PRO A 305 10.65 10.95 -10.06
#